data_AF-A0AAV1KCY5-F1
#
_entry.id   AF-A0AAV1KCY5-F1
#
_cell.length_a   1.000
_cell.length_b   1.000
_cell.length_c   1.000
_cell.angle_alpha   90.00
_cell.angle_beta   90.00
_cell.angle_gamma   90.00
#
_symmetry.space_group_name_H-M   'P 1'
#
loop_
_entity.id
_entity.type
_entity.pdbx_description
1 polymer ?
#
loop_
_entity_poly.entity_id
_entity_poly.type
_entity_poly.pdbx_seq_one_letter_code
_entity_poly.pdbx_strand_id
1 'polypeptide(L)'
;MVWGGISYEAYTDLFIFDKAAVNLHRYIEEFLQEHVIPFAPFIGQNFVLMHDSAGALVARSVTEYLNEVGNQTLPWPARSPDLSPIEHIWDTTSKDALEPGY
;
A
#
# COMPACT_ATOMS: atom_id res chain seq x y z
N MET A 1 -2.00 -3.50 12.07
CA MET A 1 -1.27 -3.67 10.78
C MET A 1 -0.63 -2.33 10.44
N VAL A 2 0.56 -2.31 9.86
CA VAL A 2 1.20 -1.05 9.42
C VAL A 2 1.11 -0.98 7.90
N TRP A 3 0.84 0.20 7.37
CA TRP A 3 0.86 0.50 5.94
C TRP A 3 1.79 1.68 5.66
N GLY A 4 2.49 1.63 4.54
CA GLY A 4 3.26 2.75 4.02
C GLY A 4 3.30 2.71 2.50
N GLY A 5 3.54 3.85 1.88
CA GLY A 5 3.73 4.00 0.44
C GLY A 5 5.09 4.61 0.15
N ILE A 6 5.73 4.14 -0.91
CA ILE A 6 7.01 4.69 -1.38
C ILE A 6 6.94 4.98 -2.88
N SER A 7 7.72 5.95 -3.32
CA SER A 7 8.04 6.21 -4.72
C SER A 7 9.55 6.44 -4.84
N TYR A 8 10.02 6.71 -6.06
CA TYR A 8 11.40 7.11 -6.25
C TYR A 8 11.74 8.45 -5.57
N GLU A 9 10.77 9.36 -5.46
CA GLU A 9 10.98 10.75 -5.03
C GLU A 9 10.47 11.02 -3.60
N ALA A 10 9.60 10.18 -3.06
CA ALA A 10 8.94 10.42 -1.78
C ALA A 10 8.47 9.14 -1.09
N TYR A 11 8.02 9.27 0.14
CA TYR A 11 7.31 8.24 0.90
C TYR A 11 6.14 8.88 1.65
N THR A 12 5.13 8.09 2.01
CA THR A 12 4.03 8.53 2.88
C THR A 12 4.42 8.37 4.34
N ASP A 13 3.74 9.07 5.25
CA ASP A 13 3.73 8.68 6.65
C ASP A 13 3.22 7.23 6.81
N LEU A 14 3.64 6.57 7.89
CA LEU A 14 3.15 5.23 8.21
C LEU A 14 1.77 5.29 8.84
N PHE A 15 0.82 4.57 8.25
CA PHE A 15 -0.52 4.41 8.79
C PHE A 15 -0.61 3.13 9.62
N ILE A 16 -1.17 3.23 10.82
CA ILE A 16 -1.31 2.09 11.73
C ILE A 16 -2.80 1.79 11.87
N PHE A 17 -3.22 0.66 11.31
CA PHE A 17 -4.50 0.08 11.65
C PHE A 17 -4.48 -0.39 13.10
N ASP A 18 -5.54 -0.07 13.83
CA ASP A 18 -5.79 -0.59 15.18
C ASP A 18 -5.73 -2.13 15.24
N LYS A 19 -5.83 -2.69 16.45
CA LYS A 19 -5.69 -4.15 16.66
C LYS A 19 -6.82 -4.98 16.02
N ALA A 20 -7.84 -4.37 15.40
CA ALA A 20 -8.88 -5.13 14.73
C ALA A 20 -8.45 -5.57 13.32
N ALA A 21 -9.04 -6.66 12.84
CA ALA A 21 -8.77 -7.16 11.50
C ALA A 21 -9.15 -6.10 10.45
N VAL A 22 -8.27 -5.89 9.48
CA VAL A 22 -8.52 -5.01 8.35
C VAL A 22 -9.35 -5.78 7.33
N ASN A 23 -10.54 -5.26 7.04
CA ASN A 23 -11.39 -5.77 5.97
C ASN A 23 -11.35 -4.82 4.77
N LEU A 24 -11.90 -5.27 3.63
CA LEU A 24 -11.92 -4.50 2.38
C LEU A 24 -12.51 -3.09 2.55
N HIS A 25 -13.60 -2.95 3.31
CA HIS A 25 -14.28 -1.67 3.50
C HIS A 25 -13.42 -0.69 4.30
N ARG A 26 -12.84 -1.13 5.43
CA ARG A 26 -11.89 -0.32 6.21
C ARG A 26 -10.67 0.06 5.38
N TYR A 27 -10.16 -0.87 4.57
CA TYR A 27 -9.03 -0.59 3.69
C TYR A 27 -9.34 0.48 2.64
N ILE A 28 -10.56 0.49 2.08
CA ILE A 28 -10.97 1.52 1.13
C ILE A 28 -11.19 2.87 1.84
N GLU A 29 -12.00 2.90 2.90
CA GLU A 29 -12.45 4.16 3.52
C GLU A 29 -11.41 4.77 4.46
N GLU A 30 -10.85 4.00 5.37
CA GLU A 30 -9.89 4.54 6.36
C GLU A 30 -8.51 4.73 5.76
N PHE A 31 -8.23 4.11 4.60
CA PHE A 31 -6.88 4.07 4.08
C PHE A 31 -6.73 4.61 2.65
N LEU A 32 -7.38 4.00 1.64
CA LEU A 32 -7.24 4.50 0.26
C LEU A 32 -7.78 5.93 0.11
N GLN A 33 -8.94 6.23 0.69
CA GLN A 33 -9.57 7.55 0.61
C GLN A 33 -8.80 8.63 1.36
N GLU A 34 -8.29 8.33 2.56
CA GLU A 34 -7.65 9.33 3.39
C GLU A 34 -6.18 9.55 3.02
N HIS A 35 -5.48 8.52 2.54
CA HIS A 35 -4.03 8.55 2.42
C HIS A 35 -3.50 8.35 0.99
N VAL A 36 -4.15 7.55 0.15
CA VAL A 36 -3.63 7.25 -1.20
C VAL A 36 -4.18 8.20 -2.25
N ILE A 37 -5.50 8.38 -2.29
CA ILE A 37 -6.15 9.24 -3.28
C ILE A 37 -5.67 10.69 -3.18
N PRO A 38 -5.57 11.30 -1.98
CA PRO A 38 -5.07 12.67 -1.84
C PRO A 38 -3.58 12.78 -2.17
N PHE A 39 -2.81 11.69 -2.08
CA PHE A 39 -1.38 11.67 -2.37
C PHE A 39 -1.08 11.61 -3.87
N ALA A 40 -1.93 10.95 -4.66
CA ALA A 40 -1.71 10.75 -6.10
C ALA A 40 -1.40 12.05 -6.88
N PRO A 41 -2.10 13.19 -6.66
CA PRO A 41 -1.78 14.45 -7.34
C PRO A 41 -0.38 15.01 -7.03
N PHE A 42 0.21 14.69 -5.87
CA PHE A 42 1.55 15.17 -5.51
C PHE A 42 2.66 14.48 -6.30
N ILE A 43 2.47 13.22 -6.69
CA ILE A 43 3.39 12.49 -7.58
C ILE A 43 3.19 12.92 -9.03
N GLY A 44 1.96 13.31 -9.39
CA GLY A 44 1.64 13.92 -10.68
C GLY A 44 0.79 13.04 -11.59
N GLN A 45 0.57 13.50 -12.82
CA GLN A 45 -0.40 12.92 -13.76
C GLN A 45 -0.11 11.48 -14.21
N ASN A 46 1.14 11.03 -14.05
CA ASN A 46 1.56 9.67 -14.39
C ASN A 46 1.64 8.76 -13.15
N PHE A 47 0.99 9.14 -12.05
CA PHE A 47 0.92 8.30 -10.86
C PHE A 47 0.24 6.96 -11.18
N VAL A 48 0.95 5.88 -10.86
CA VAL A 48 0.44 4.51 -10.93
C VAL A 48 0.62 3.87 -9.57
N LEU A 49 -0.48 3.45 -8.95
CA LEU A 49 -0.41 2.73 -7.68
C LEU A 49 -0.04 1.27 -7.92
N MET A 50 1.02 0.82 -7.26
CA MET A 50 1.31 -0.59 -7.05
C MET A 50 0.74 -0.99 -5.68
N HIS A 51 -0.06 -2.05 -5.63
CA HIS A 51 -0.57 -2.60 -4.37
C HIS A 51 -0.63 -4.13 -4.43
N ASP A 52 -0.23 -4.78 -3.34
CA ASP A 52 -0.22 -6.22 -3.16
C ASP A 52 -1.44 -6.66 -2.35
N SER A 53 -2.63 -6.39 -2.86
CA SER A 53 -3.88 -6.80 -2.20
C SER A 53 -3.91 -8.30 -1.81
N ALA A 54 -4.42 -8.60 -0.62
CA ALA A 54 -4.56 -9.95 -0.12
C ALA A 54 -5.67 -10.73 -0.85
N GLY A 55 -5.32 -11.77 -1.60
CA GLY A 55 -6.29 -12.65 -2.28
C GLY A 55 -7.01 -11.99 -3.47
N ALA A 56 -7.32 -12.79 -4.49
CA ALA A 56 -7.80 -12.28 -5.78
C ALA A 56 -9.09 -11.44 -5.71
N LEU A 57 -9.98 -11.72 -4.76
CA LEU A 57 -11.24 -10.99 -4.61
C LEU A 57 -11.02 -9.56 -4.12
N VAL A 58 -10.18 -9.38 -3.09
CA VAL A 58 -9.84 -8.05 -2.55
C VAL A 58 -9.06 -7.25 -3.60
N ALA A 59 -8.15 -7.92 -4.32
CA ALA A 59 -7.40 -7.32 -5.43
C ALA A 59 -8.29 -6.68 -6.46
N ARG A 60 -9.31 -7.43 -6.89
CA ARG A 60 -10.28 -6.96 -7.87
C ARG A 60 -11.06 -5.76 -7.33
N SER A 61 -11.65 -5.86 -6.14
CA SER A 61 -12.47 -4.78 -5.60
C SER A 61 -11.70 -3.49 -5.34
N VAL A 62 -10.47 -3.59 -4.83
CA VAL A 62 -9.60 -2.40 -4.67
C VAL A 62 -9.25 -1.79 -6.02
N THR A 63 -8.94 -2.63 -7.02
CA THR A 63 -8.62 -2.16 -8.37
C THR A 63 -9.81 -1.49 -9.05
N GLU A 64 -11.02 -2.05 -8.91
CA GLU A 64 -12.27 -1.46 -9.41
C GLU A 64 -12.50 -0.09 -8.79
N TYR A 65 -12.40 0.01 -7.46
CA TYR A 65 -12.55 1.27 -6.74
C TYR A 65 -11.54 2.34 -7.19
N LEU A 66 -10.25 1.96 -7.32
CA LEU A 66 -9.21 2.90 -7.75
C LEU A 66 -9.44 3.42 -9.18
N ASN A 67 -9.94 2.56 -10.07
CA ASN A 67 -10.32 2.97 -11.42
C ASN A 67 -11.51 3.95 -11.41
N GLU A 68 -12.51 3.74 -10.54
CA GLU A 68 -13.67 4.64 -10.41
C GLU A 68 -13.28 6.05 -9.96
N VAL A 69 -12.29 6.17 -9.09
CA VAL A 69 -11.76 7.46 -8.61
C VAL A 69 -10.67 8.06 -9.51
N GLY A 70 -10.36 7.40 -10.65
CA GLY A 70 -9.44 7.90 -11.66
C GLY A 70 -7.95 7.59 -11.41
N ASN A 71 -7.64 6.71 -10.46
CA ASN A 71 -6.27 6.32 -10.15
C ASN A 71 -5.87 5.07 -10.94
N GLN A 72 -4.79 5.17 -11.70
CA GLN A 72 -4.24 4.02 -12.43
C GLN A 72 -3.57 3.05 -11.46
N THR A 73 -3.72 1.76 -11.72
CA THR A 73 -3.09 0.68 -10.96
C THR A 73 -2.18 -0.15 -11.86
N LEU A 74 -1.06 -0.60 -11.30
CA LEU A 74 -0.19 -1.55 -11.99
C LEU A 74 -0.78 -2.97 -11.86
N PRO A 75 -0.97 -3.71 -12.96
CA PRO A 75 -1.33 -5.12 -12.88
C PRO A 75 -0.27 -5.88 -12.09
N TRP A 76 -0.66 -6.46 -10.96
CA TRP A 76 0.25 -7.18 -10.07
C TRP A 76 -0.08 -8.67 -10.00
N PRO A 77 0.91 -9.56 -10.11
CA PRO A 77 0.68 -10.99 -9.94
C PRO A 77 0.32 -11.30 -8.48
N ALA A 78 -0.73 -12.10 -8.29
CA ALA A 78 -1.15 -12.52 -6.96
C ALA A 78 -0.03 -13.26 -6.22
N ARG A 79 0.11 -13.03 -4.92
CA ARG A 79 1.09 -13.70 -4.03
C ARG A 79 2.55 -13.53 -4.47
N SER A 80 2.89 -12.39 -5.05
CA SER A 80 4.27 -12.04 -5.41
C SER A 80 4.74 -10.82 -4.59
N PRO A 81 4.90 -10.97 -3.26
CA PRO A 81 5.42 -9.88 -2.42
C PRO A 81 6.89 -9.57 -2.74
N ASP A 82 7.65 -10.57 -3.19
CA ASP A 82 9.07 -10.47 -3.57
C ASP A 82 9.34 -9.45 -4.70
N LEU A 83 8.32 -9.15 -5.50
CA LEU A 83 8.43 -8.16 -6.56
C LEU A 83 8.23 -6.71 -6.06
N SER A 84 7.70 -6.52 -4.85
CA SER A 84 7.32 -5.21 -4.34
C SER A 84 8.52 -4.54 -3.66
N PRO A 85 8.97 -3.36 -4.13
CA PRO A 85 10.15 -2.70 -3.56
C PRO A 85 10.01 -2.37 -2.06
N ILE A 86 8.79 -2.16 -1.58
CA ILE A 86 8.53 -1.82 -0.17
C ILE A 86 8.75 -3.02 0.76
N GLU A 87 8.55 -4.25 0.27
CA GLU A 87 8.80 -5.47 1.06
C GLU A 87 10.28 -5.59 1.45
N HIS A 88 11.19 -5.14 0.60
CA HIS A 88 12.62 -5.10 0.94
C HIS A 88 12.93 -4.10 2.07
N ILE A 89 12.21 -2.97 2.11
CA ILE A 89 12.32 -1.99 3.21
C ILE A 89 11.78 -2.61 4.50
N TRP A 90 10.64 -3.29 4.43
CA TRP A 90 10.05 -3.98 5.58
C TRP A 90 10.95 -5.08 6.13
N ASP A 91 11.55 -5.89 5.26
CA ASP A 91 12.50 -6.94 5.64
C ASP A 91 13.72 -6.38 6.36
N THR A 92 14.24 -5.25 5.90
CA THR A 92 15.40 -4.60 6.51
C THR A 92 15.03 -4.01 7.88
N THR A 93 13.93 -3.27 7.93
CA THR A 93 13.44 -2.63 9.17
C THR A 93 13.06 -3.66 10.23
N SER A 94 12.50 -4.80 9.83
CA SER A 94 12.15 -5.89 10.74
C SER A 94 13.38 -6.54 11.36
N LYS A 95 14.48 -6.68 10.61
CA LYS A 95 15.76 -7.20 11.14
C LYS A 95 16.34 -6.23 12.16
N ASP A 96 16.37 -4.94 11.85
CA ASP A 96 16.89 -3.90 12.76
C ASP A 96 16.07 -3.79 14.05
N ALA A 97 14.75 -3.97 13.97
CA ALA A 97 13.88 -3.98 15.15
C ALA A 97 14.08 -5.23 16.06
N LEU A 98 14.66 -6.31 15.52
CA LEU A 98 14.92 -7.57 16.22
C LEU A 98 16.35 -7.68 16.74
N GLU A 99 17.28 -6.85 16.26
CA GLU A 99 18.61 -6.69 16.81
C GLU A 99 18.54 -5.68 17.97
N PRO A 100 18.70 -6.09 19.25
CA PRO A 100 18.78 -5.13 20.33
C PRO A 100 20.05 -4.29 20.12
N GLY A 101 19.88 -2.98 20.04
CA GLY A 101 20.99 -2.03 19.97
C GLY A 101 22.01 -2.32 21.08
N TYR A 102 23.29 -2.38 20.69
CA TYR A 102 24.45 -2.57 21.56
C TYR A 102 24.48 -1.58 22.73
#